data_AF-A0A1K1MGS9-F1
#
_entry.id   AF-A0A1K1MGS9-F1
#
_cell.length_a   1.000
_cell.length_b   1.000
_cell.length_c   1.000
_cell.angle_alpha   90.00
_cell.angle_beta   90.00
_cell.angle_gamma   90.00
#
_symmetry.space_group_name_H-M   'P 1'
#
loop_
_entity.id
_entity.type
_entity.pdbx_description
1 polymer ?
#
loop_
_entity_poly.entity_id
_entity_poly.type
_entity_poly.pdbx_seq_one_letter_code
_entity_poly.pdbx_strand_id
1 'polypeptide(L)'
;MKNPKYAAVKALIEAKKIKNLNQMFEIVNMSIVAKDMGVHYTTLYTRIHNPRLLTVENLAKMAELIEVPAAEILNIALATYSPRK
;
A
#
# COMPACT_ATOMS: atom_id res chain seq x y z
N MET A 1 -8.88 -14.08 9.42
CA MET A 1 -8.97 -14.65 8.06
C MET A 1 -8.35 -13.63 7.12
N LYS A 2 -7.26 -13.96 6.41
CA LYS A 2 -6.58 -12.99 5.52
C LYS A 2 -7.52 -12.66 4.35
N ASN A 3 -7.61 -11.38 4.00
CA ASN A 3 -8.51 -10.94 2.95
C ASN A 3 -8.06 -11.53 1.59
N PRO A 4 -8.92 -12.22 0.81
CA PRO A 4 -8.54 -12.76 -0.49
C PRO A 4 -8.04 -11.67 -1.45
N LYS A 5 -8.42 -10.40 -1.23
CA LYS A 5 -7.91 -9.26 -1.99
C LYS A 5 -6.41 -9.05 -1.80
N TYR A 6 -5.81 -9.41 -0.66
CA TYR A 6 -4.36 -9.31 -0.46
C TYR A 6 -3.59 -10.28 -1.35
N ALA A 7 -4.11 -11.50 -1.55
CA ALA A 7 -3.51 -12.45 -2.47
C ALA A 7 -3.57 -11.95 -3.93
N ALA A 8 -4.66 -11.29 -4.32
CA ALA A 8 -4.77 -10.66 -5.64
C ALA A 8 -3.77 -9.50 -5.80
N VAL A 9 -3.64 -8.63 -4.79
CA VAL A 9 -2.64 -7.55 -4.79
C VAL A 9 -1.23 -8.12 -4.89
N LYS A 10 -0.88 -9.14 -4.10
CA LYS A 10 0.41 -9.83 -4.14
C LYS A 10 0.77 -10.31 -5.55
N ALA A 11 -0.13 -11.07 -6.18
CA ALA A 11 0.09 -11.57 -7.54
C ALA A 11 0.32 -10.44 -8.56
N LEU A 12 -0.35 -9.31 -8.39
CA LEU A 12 -0.19 -8.14 -9.27
C LEU A 12 1.09 -7.34 -8.99
N ILE A 13 1.57 -7.30 -7.75
CA ILE A 13 2.88 -6.74 -7.39
C ILE A 13 3.98 -7.61 -7.99
N GLU A 14 3.92 -8.93 -7.80
CA GLU A 14 4.90 -9.89 -8.34
C GLU A 14 4.93 -9.86 -9.88
N ALA A 15 3.77 -9.69 -10.52
CA ALA A 15 3.67 -9.49 -11.97
C ALA A 15 4.07 -8.07 -12.45
N LYS A 16 4.52 -7.18 -11.55
CA LYS A 16 4.87 -5.77 -11.81
C LYS A 16 3.76 -4.97 -12.51
N LYS A 17 2.50 -5.31 -12.24
CA LYS A 17 1.31 -4.64 -12.80
C LYS A 17 0.83 -3.47 -11.98
N ILE A 18 1.15 -3.43 -10.68
CA ILE A 18 0.87 -2.29 -9.80
C ILE A 18 2.03 -1.30 -9.88
N LYS A 19 1.75 -0.09 -10.38
CA LYS A 19 2.74 0.97 -10.60
C LYS A 19 2.73 2.05 -9.52
N ASN A 20 1.66 2.15 -8.73
CA ASN A 20 1.52 3.14 -7.68
C ASN A 20 0.50 2.67 -6.62
N LEU A 21 0.47 3.36 -5.48
CA LEU A 21 -0.40 3.03 -4.35
C LEU A 21 -1.88 3.15 -4.70
N ASN A 22 -2.27 4.10 -5.57
CA ASN A 22 -3.67 4.26 -5.96
C ASN A 22 -4.21 2.99 -6.63
N GLN A 23 -3.47 2.39 -7.56
CA GLN A 23 -3.82 1.11 -8.19
C GLN A 23 -3.93 -0.04 -7.19
N MET A 24 -3.09 -0.04 -6.15
CA MET A 24 -3.20 -1.02 -5.07
C MET A 24 -4.56 -0.91 -4.36
N PHE A 25 -4.98 0.33 -4.05
CA PHE A 25 -6.24 0.59 -3.34
C PHE A 25 -7.51 0.48 -4.21
N GLU A 26 -7.37 0.39 -5.54
CA GLU A 26 -8.48 0.00 -6.43
C GLU A 26 -8.85 -1.48 -6.25
N ILE A 27 -7.89 -2.33 -5.89
CA ILE A 27 -8.08 -3.78 -5.69
C ILE A 27 -8.52 -4.07 -4.26
N VAL A 28 -7.81 -3.50 -3.29
CA VAL A 28 -8.10 -3.66 -1.86
C VAL A 28 -8.60 -2.36 -1.25
N ASN A 29 -9.80 -2.42 -0.64
CA ASN A 29 -10.41 -1.22 -0.08
C ASN A 29 -9.54 -0.68 1.06
N MET A 30 -9.22 0.61 1.00
CA MET A 30 -8.39 1.29 2.00
C MET A 30 -8.94 1.20 3.43
N SER A 31 -10.26 1.09 3.62
CA SER A 31 -10.87 0.87 4.94
C SER A 31 -10.50 -0.48 5.58
N ILE A 32 -10.35 -1.52 4.75
CA ILE A 32 -9.91 -2.85 5.19
C ILE A 32 -8.45 -2.78 5.59
N VAL A 33 -7.61 -2.18 4.75
CA VAL A 33 -6.18 -2.02 5.04
C VAL A 33 -5.96 -1.19 6.30
N ALA A 34 -6.70 -0.09 6.47
CA ALA A 34 -6.63 0.75 7.67
C ALA A 34 -6.97 -0.05 8.93
N LYS A 35 -8.05 -0.84 8.89
CA LYS A 35 -8.47 -1.73 9.98
C LYS A 35 -7.39 -2.76 10.31
N ASP A 36 -6.84 -3.42 9.29
CA ASP A 36 -5.85 -4.49 9.45
C ASP A 36 -4.48 -3.95 9.89
N MET A 37 -4.15 -2.70 9.53
CA MET A 37 -2.96 -1.99 10.01
C MET A 37 -3.14 -1.40 11.42
N GLY A 38 -4.37 -1.40 11.97
CA GLY A 38 -4.68 -0.77 13.25
C GLY A 38 -4.61 0.77 13.22
N VAL A 39 -4.91 1.40 12.08
CA VAL A 39 -4.91 2.86 11.92
C VAL A 39 -6.30 3.38 11.51
N HIS A 40 -6.59 4.63 11.83
CA HIS A 40 -7.81 5.27 11.34
C HIS A 40 -7.79 5.43 9.81
N TYR A 41 -8.95 5.23 9.18
CA TYR A 41 -9.12 5.37 7.72
C TYR A 41 -8.62 6.73 7.21
N THR A 42 -9.02 7.82 7.87
CA THR A 42 -8.62 9.19 7.50
C THR A 42 -7.11 9.39 7.57
N THR A 43 -6.46 8.78 8.56
CA THR A 43 -4.99 8.79 8.68
C THR A 43 -4.34 8.07 7.51
N LEU A 44 -4.81 6.87 7.15
CA LEU A 44 -4.25 6.14 6.01
C LEU A 44 -4.51 6.90 4.71
N TYR A 45 -5.73 7.35 4.47
CA TYR A 45 -6.11 8.15 3.30
C TYR A 45 -5.17 9.35 3.12
N THR A 46 -4.97 10.13 4.17
CA THR A 46 -4.08 11.31 4.14
C THR A 46 -2.64 10.92 3.79
N ARG A 47 -2.13 9.80 4.30
CA ARG A 47 -0.77 9.32 4.02
C ARG A 47 -0.60 8.79 2.59
N ILE A 48 -1.62 8.13 2.03
CA ILE A 48 -1.58 7.65 0.65
C ILE A 48 -1.61 8.81 -0.34
N HIS A 49 -2.45 9.82 -0.09
CA HIS A 49 -2.54 11.01 -0.94
C HIS A 49 -1.43 12.04 -0.69
N ASN A 50 -0.72 11.94 0.43
CA ASN A 50 0.49 12.69 0.71
C ASN A 50 1.62 11.74 1.13
N PRO A 51 2.33 11.12 0.16
CA PRO A 51 3.35 10.12 0.43
C PRO A 51 4.50 10.61 1.34
N ARG A 52 4.67 11.92 1.53
CA ARG A 52 5.64 12.49 2.49
C ARG A 52 5.35 12.11 3.93
N LEU A 53 4.10 11.72 4.23
CA LEU A 53 3.65 11.32 5.56
C LEU A 53 3.72 9.80 5.77
N LEU A 54 4.11 9.03 4.74
CA LEU A 54 4.33 7.59 4.88
C LEU A 54 5.65 7.34 5.59
N THR A 55 5.59 6.61 6.70
CA THR A 55 6.78 6.14 7.40
C THR A 55 7.18 4.76 6.88
N VAL A 56 8.45 4.40 7.07
CA VAL A 56 8.95 3.04 6.78
C VAL A 56 8.14 1.98 7.53
N GLU A 57 7.72 2.26 8.76
CA GLU A 57 6.85 1.37 9.54
C GLU A 57 5.48 1.14 8.86
N ASN A 58 4.90 2.17 8.22
CA ASN A 58 3.65 1.99 7.49
C ASN A 58 3.84 1.09 6.27
N LEU A 59 4.94 1.26 5.55
CA LEU A 59 5.28 0.44 4.38
C LEU A 59 5.54 -1.01 4.80
N ALA A 60 6.26 -1.24 5.90
CA ALA A 60 6.52 -2.56 6.46
C ALA A 60 5.21 -3.27 6.86
N LYS A 61 4.32 -2.58 7.57
CA LYS A 61 2.99 -3.14 7.93
C LYS A 61 2.15 -3.50 6.71
N MET A 62 2.15 -2.66 5.67
CA MET A 62 1.47 -2.99 4.41
C MET A 62 2.09 -4.22 3.74
N ALA A 63 3.42 -4.32 3.74
CA ALA A 63 4.15 -5.45 3.18
C ALA A 63 3.85 -6.77 3.91
N GLU A 64 3.75 -6.74 5.24
CA GLU A 64 3.36 -7.89 6.07
C GLU A 64 1.93 -8.36 5.78
N LEU A 65 0.98 -7.43 5.61
CA LEU A 65 -0.41 -7.76 5.28
C LEU A 65 -0.55 -8.40 3.90
N ILE A 66 0.21 -7.91 2.93
CA ILE A 66 0.19 -8.36 1.53
C ILE A 66 1.13 -9.56 1.32
N GLU A 67 2.01 -9.86 2.27
CA GLU A 67 3.05 -10.89 2.19
C GLU A 67 4.03 -10.71 1.02
N VAL A 68 4.54 -9.49 0.87
CA VAL A 68 5.56 -9.14 -0.12
C VAL A 68 6.76 -8.49 0.57
N PRO A 69 7.95 -8.45 -0.07
CA PRO A 69 9.08 -7.71 0.47
C PRO A 69 8.75 -6.22 0.65
N ALA A 70 9.14 -5.63 1.78
CA ALA A 70 8.91 -4.21 2.05
C ALA A 70 9.51 -3.27 0.98
N ALA A 71 10.58 -3.71 0.31
CA ALA A 71 11.19 -3.00 -0.81
C ALA A 71 10.23 -2.81 -1.99
N GLU A 72 9.35 -3.77 -2.27
CA GLU A 72 8.36 -3.66 -3.36
C GLU A 72 7.33 -2.58 -3.04
N ILE A 73 6.83 -2.57 -1.79
CA ILE A 73 5.88 -1.53 -1.34
C ILE A 73 6.54 -0.16 -1.35
N LEU A 74 7.81 -0.06 -0.96
CA LEU A 74 8.58 1.19 -1.04
C LEU A 74 8.71 1.68 -2.49
N ASN A 75 9.05 0.80 -3.44
CA ASN A 75 9.15 1.16 -4.86
C ASN A 75 7.83 1.70 -5.41
N ILE A 76 6.71 1.06 -5.06
CA ILE A 76 5.35 1.51 -5.45
C ILE A 76 5.01 2.86 -4.80
N ALA A 77 5.38 3.06 -3.53
CA ALA A 77 5.18 4.32 -2.84
C ALA A 77 6.00 5.46 -3.46
N LEU A 78 7.26 5.20 -3.81
CA LEU A 78 8.14 6.14 -4.50
C LEU A 78 7.59 6.51 -5.88
N ALA A 79 7.04 5.55 -6.64
CA ALA A 79 6.41 5.83 -7.92
C ALA A 79 5.12 6.67 -7.79
N THR A 80 4.47 6.65 -6.62
CA THR A 80 3.32 7.51 -6.30
C THR A 80 3.76 8.92 -5.94
N TYR A 81 4.94 9.05 -5.32
CA TYR A 81 5.57 10.33 -5.07
C TYR A 81 6.09 10.91 -6.38
N SER A 82 5.33 11.82 -7.00
CA SER A 82 5.84 12.62 -8.11
C SER A 82 6.75 13.72 -7.53
N PRO A 83 8.09 13.64 -7.64
CA PRO A 83 8.91 14.81 -7.36
C PRO A 83 8.50 15.85 -8.41
N ARG A 84 7.95 16.98 -7.95
CA ARG A 84 7.81 18.15 -8.83
C ARG A 84 9.18 18.40 -9.46
N LYS A 85 9.23 18.32 -10.80
CA LYS A 85 10.32 18.94 -11.58
C LYS A 85 10.43 20.41 -11.21
#